data_AF-A0A6V7VUU4-F1
#
_entry.id   AF-A0A6V7VUU4-F1
#
_cell.length_a   1.000
_cell.length_b   1.000
_cell.length_c   1.000
_cell.angle_alpha   90.00
_cell.angle_beta   90.00
_cell.angle_gamma   90.00
#
_symmetry.space_group_name_H-M   'P 1'
#
loop_
_entity.id
_entity.type
_entity.pdbx_description
1 polymer ?
#
loop_
_entity_poly.entity_id
_entity_poly.type
_entity_poly.pdbx_seq_one_letter_code
_entity_poly.pdbx_strand_id
1 'polypeptide(L)'
;MINYFSSDEIANNVAGAEALLERHQSILEEITSKEIKFKTLRQLSNQLINYENFSSDAVRQRMHDIKKARKRLNGAVVQRRKILDQCLELQLFYRDCEQCDTWMNAREAFLAQEDPTGDNVESLIKKHEDFDKAIASQQEKLNNLDQLAKQLVASEHYAKQAINTKREQIFDRWDRLKERLSEKRSKLDESQTLLQFYRDVDEVENWISEKFQIAQVEEYLKIKIWQFRRTGVLQKRFLKIEEIKFLKKKYADYFRALSNKILFEYSNFSPQNLLISLRFFRYSRTYIRAYDSTFLKSELRFEVDYCDPTNIQQKHQKQQAFEAELSANAERIATIISAGQNLISSAKCGGGEDAVSQCLNALNDQWELLVKTSTEKSARLKEANKQKTFIESMKDLEFWLGEVETLLSSKDTDCDLPSIENLLKKHQLLEADINAHADRVANVNGQAEALMEADQLYKDSIETRMQGITERYANVKDMAKQRRENLNKAITVHQLLTDIDDEESWIKLKKLLVSSDDYGHDLTGVQNLNGKHRRLDIELASQLATKHKYKILDLKQLSFYKRVK
;
A
#
# COMPACT_ATOMS: atom_id res chain seq x y z
N MET A 1 5.55 96.95 14.64
CA MET A 1 6.12 96.16 13.52
C MET A 1 7.42 95.47 13.90
N ILE A 2 8.51 96.18 14.26
CA ILE A 2 9.79 95.54 14.62
C ILE A 2 9.64 94.50 15.75
N ASN A 3 8.85 94.79 16.80
CA ASN A 3 8.60 93.85 17.90
C ASN A 3 7.90 92.56 17.45
N TYR A 4 7.07 92.60 16.39
CA TYR A 4 6.42 91.40 15.85
C TYR A 4 7.42 90.53 15.07
N PHE A 5 8.26 91.14 14.24
CA PHE A 5 9.26 90.39 13.45
C PHE A 5 10.46 89.92 14.29
N SER A 6 10.62 90.46 15.49
CA SER A 6 11.61 90.01 16.48
C SER A 6 10.99 89.07 17.53
N SER A 7 9.75 88.63 17.33
CA SER A 7 9.10 87.65 18.21
C SER A 7 9.66 86.26 17.97
N ASP A 8 9.82 85.50 19.05
CA ASP A 8 10.22 84.09 19.04
C ASP A 8 9.01 83.13 19.02
N GLU A 9 7.79 83.66 18.93
CA GLU A 9 6.56 82.86 18.91
C GLU A 9 6.55 81.89 17.72
N ILE A 10 6.37 80.59 17.97
CA ILE A 10 6.26 79.53 16.97
C ILE A 10 5.06 78.64 17.32
N ALA A 11 4.47 78.00 16.30
CA ALA A 11 3.34 77.11 16.49
C ALA A 11 3.79 75.67 16.78
N ASN A 12 2.92 74.92 17.44
CA ASN A 12 3.12 73.50 17.79
C ASN A 12 2.25 72.54 16.96
N ASN A 13 1.58 73.03 15.93
CA ASN A 13 0.78 72.24 14.98
C ASN A 13 0.71 72.96 13.63
N VAL A 14 0.28 72.23 12.59
CA VAL A 14 0.23 72.71 11.20
C VAL A 14 -0.69 73.94 11.07
N ALA A 15 -1.92 73.86 11.60
CA ALA A 15 -2.89 74.94 11.50
C ALA A 15 -2.40 76.25 12.14
N GLY A 16 -1.73 76.15 13.29
CA GLY A 16 -1.12 77.29 13.97
C GLY A 16 0.05 77.88 13.17
N ALA A 17 0.86 77.04 12.53
CA ALA A 17 1.98 77.50 11.70
C ALA A 17 1.48 78.22 10.43
N GLU A 18 0.44 77.68 9.79
CA GLU A 18 -0.25 78.31 8.65
C GLU A 18 -0.86 79.66 9.03
N ALA A 19 -1.55 79.74 10.19
CA ALA A 19 -2.13 80.99 10.68
C ALA A 19 -1.05 82.06 10.97
N LEU A 20 0.12 81.66 11.49
CA LEU A 20 1.23 82.58 11.70
C LEU A 20 1.81 83.09 10.36
N LEU A 21 1.88 82.22 9.34
CA LEU A 21 2.32 82.59 8.00
C LEU A 21 1.33 83.53 7.30
N GLU A 22 0.02 83.28 7.43
CA GLU A 22 -1.03 84.14 6.91
C GLU A 22 -0.99 85.52 7.57
N ARG A 23 -0.84 85.56 8.90
CA ARG A 23 -0.64 86.82 9.64
C ARG A 23 0.62 87.56 9.18
N HIS A 24 1.71 86.83 8.96
CA HIS A 24 2.95 87.41 8.44
C HIS A 24 2.74 88.00 7.03
N GLN A 25 2.04 87.29 6.15
CA GLN A 25 1.73 87.71 4.79
C GLN A 25 0.87 89.00 4.78
N SER A 26 -0.15 89.07 5.64
CA SER A 26 -0.97 90.27 5.79
C SER A 26 -0.15 91.50 6.22
N ILE A 27 0.78 91.33 7.18
CA ILE A 27 1.66 92.44 7.63
C ILE A 27 2.68 92.79 6.54
N LEU A 28 3.17 91.82 5.77
CA LEU A 28 4.05 92.06 4.62
C LEU A 28 3.36 92.91 3.54
N GLU A 29 2.09 92.65 3.25
CA GLU A 29 1.28 93.44 2.33
C GLU A 29 1.11 94.88 2.84
N GLU A 30 0.86 95.06 4.13
CA GLU A 30 0.81 96.40 4.75
C GLU A 30 2.14 97.16 4.57
N ILE A 31 3.28 96.50 4.79
CA ILE A 31 4.62 97.09 4.62
C ILE A 31 4.89 97.43 3.14
N THR A 32 4.51 96.53 2.24
CA THR A 32 4.71 96.67 0.80
C THR A 32 3.87 97.81 0.25
N SER A 33 2.63 97.98 0.72
CA SER A 33 1.76 99.11 0.34
C SER A 33 2.39 100.49 0.69
N LYS A 34 3.24 100.54 1.72
CA LYS A 34 3.94 101.77 2.15
C LYS A 34 5.22 102.05 1.35
N GLU A 35 5.60 101.20 0.40
CA GLU A 35 6.78 101.40 -0.46
C GLU A 35 6.67 102.66 -1.33
N ILE A 36 5.49 102.91 -1.92
CA ILE A 36 5.26 104.09 -2.76
C ILE A 36 5.47 105.37 -1.94
N LYS A 37 4.88 105.45 -0.74
CA LYS A 37 5.03 106.60 0.17
C LYS A 37 6.50 106.86 0.50
N PHE A 38 7.30 105.82 0.72
CA PHE A 38 8.72 105.97 1.01
C PHE A 38 9.53 106.43 -0.21
N LYS A 39 9.22 105.93 -1.41
CA LYS A 39 9.83 106.40 -2.66
C LYS A 39 9.56 107.89 -2.89
N THR A 40 8.31 108.32 -2.69
CA THR A 40 7.93 109.74 -2.78
C THR A 40 8.64 110.59 -1.72
N LEU A 41 8.67 110.14 -0.46
CA LEU A 41 9.39 110.83 0.63
C LEU A 41 10.88 111.01 0.29
N ARG A 42 11.50 109.97 -0.27
CA ARG A 42 12.91 109.99 -0.68
C ARG A 42 13.15 110.99 -1.82
N GLN A 43 12.30 111.00 -2.84
CA GLN A 43 12.39 111.96 -3.95
C GLN A 43 12.28 113.41 -3.45
N LEU A 44 11.27 113.70 -2.62
CA LEU A 44 11.09 115.03 -2.02
C LEU A 44 12.27 115.43 -1.14
N SER A 45 12.79 114.50 -0.33
CA SER A 45 13.97 114.79 0.51
C SER A 45 15.22 115.11 -0.31
N ASN A 46 15.43 114.43 -1.44
CA ASN A 46 16.55 114.72 -2.33
C ASN A 46 16.41 116.10 -2.98
N GLN A 47 15.19 116.47 -3.39
CA GLN A 47 14.93 117.82 -3.90
C GLN A 47 15.24 118.89 -2.84
N LEU A 48 14.80 118.71 -1.59
CA LEU A 48 15.05 119.65 -0.51
C LEU A 48 16.54 119.78 -0.14
N ILE A 49 17.29 118.68 -0.20
CA ILE A 49 18.75 118.69 0.05
C ILE A 49 19.49 119.44 -1.07
N ASN A 50 19.02 119.37 -2.32
CA ASN A 50 19.63 120.06 -3.47
C ASN A 50 19.45 121.59 -3.44
N TYR A 51 18.45 122.11 -2.73
CA TYR A 51 18.23 123.56 -2.58
C TYR A 51 19.09 124.20 -1.45
N GLU A 52 20.00 123.45 -0.81
CA GLU A 52 20.96 123.92 0.22
C GLU A 52 20.38 124.84 1.31
N ASN A 53 19.24 124.45 1.90
CA ASN A 53 18.65 125.16 3.05
C ASN A 53 19.31 124.81 4.40
N PHE A 54 19.16 125.67 5.42
CA PHE A 54 19.68 125.46 6.80
C PHE A 54 19.26 124.13 7.47
N SER A 55 18.18 123.50 7.00
CA SER A 55 17.68 122.22 7.52
C SER A 55 18.13 120.98 6.73
N SER A 56 18.95 121.14 5.68
CA SER A 56 19.38 120.04 4.80
C SER A 56 20.13 118.92 5.54
N ASP A 57 20.95 119.26 6.54
CA ASP A 57 21.67 118.26 7.35
C ASP A 57 20.72 117.45 8.25
N ALA A 58 19.73 118.11 8.85
CA ALA A 58 18.71 117.43 9.66
C ALA A 58 17.83 116.49 8.81
N VAL A 59 17.48 116.89 7.59
CA VAL A 59 16.74 116.05 6.63
C VAL A 59 17.59 114.87 6.17
N ARG A 60 18.88 115.10 5.88
CA ARG A 60 19.83 114.05 5.49
C ARG A 60 20.00 112.99 6.59
N GLN A 61 20.16 113.42 7.84
CA GLN A 61 20.28 112.53 8.99
C GLN A 61 18.99 111.69 9.20
N ARG A 62 17.81 112.33 9.19
CA ARG A 62 16.53 111.61 9.34
C ARG A 62 16.28 110.62 8.20
N MET A 63 16.61 110.98 6.95
CA MET A 63 16.48 110.08 5.81
C MET A 63 17.44 108.89 5.90
N HIS A 64 18.66 109.11 6.37
CA HIS A 64 19.62 108.04 6.68
C HIS A 64 19.06 107.08 7.74
N ASP A 65 18.50 107.60 8.83
CA ASP A 65 17.97 106.80 9.93
C ASP A 65 16.73 105.99 9.50
N ILE A 66 15.81 106.58 8.72
CA ILE A 66 14.66 105.86 8.14
C ILE A 66 15.14 104.77 7.17
N LYS A 67 16.16 105.04 6.33
CA LYS A 67 16.74 104.04 5.42
C LYS A 67 17.35 102.86 6.21
N LYS A 68 18.08 103.15 7.29
CA LYS A 68 18.66 102.15 8.19
C LYS A 68 17.57 101.34 8.90
N ALA A 69 16.53 101.99 9.39
CA ALA A 69 15.38 101.33 10.02
C ALA A 69 14.61 100.43 9.03
N ARG A 70 14.39 100.88 7.79
CA ARG A 70 13.76 100.08 6.73
C ARG A 70 14.60 98.86 6.35
N LYS A 71 15.93 99.02 6.24
CA LYS A 71 16.84 97.88 6.00
C LYS A 71 16.76 96.84 7.13
N ARG A 72 16.74 97.29 8.39
CA ARG A 72 16.57 96.42 9.56
C ARG A 72 15.21 95.71 9.56
N LEU A 73 14.13 96.44 9.28
CA LEU A 73 12.78 95.87 9.18
C LEU A 73 12.70 94.82 8.08
N ASN A 74 13.20 95.10 6.87
CA ASN A 74 13.20 94.14 5.77
C ASN A 74 14.04 92.89 6.09
N GLY A 75 15.19 93.07 6.76
CA GLY A 75 15.98 91.94 7.27
C GLY A 75 15.19 91.09 8.27
N ALA A 76 14.52 91.72 9.24
CA ALA A 76 13.71 91.03 10.23
C ALA A 76 12.49 90.32 9.62
N VAL A 77 11.85 90.92 8.60
CA VAL A 77 10.75 90.31 7.83
C VAL A 77 11.22 89.02 7.17
N VAL A 78 12.33 89.04 6.44
CA VAL A 78 12.87 87.85 5.76
C VAL A 78 13.27 86.76 6.75
N GLN A 79 13.93 87.13 7.86
CA GLN A 79 14.31 86.16 8.89
C GLN A 79 13.09 85.53 9.57
N ARG A 80 12.09 86.35 9.92
CA ARG A 80 10.85 85.85 10.51
C ARG A 80 10.11 84.92 9.55
N ARG A 81 10.06 85.25 8.26
CA ARG A 81 9.46 84.38 7.24
C ARG A 81 10.16 83.02 7.19
N LYS A 82 11.50 83.01 7.13
CA LYS A 82 12.30 81.78 7.15
C LYS A 82 11.98 80.90 8.36
N ILE A 83 11.91 81.47 9.56
CA ILE A 83 11.59 80.71 10.79
C ILE A 83 10.16 80.16 10.74
N LEU A 84 9.19 80.93 10.24
CA LEU A 84 7.80 80.48 10.13
C LEU A 84 7.61 79.38 9.08
N ASP A 85 8.29 79.47 7.94
CA ASP A 85 8.28 78.41 6.92
C ASP A 85 8.93 77.14 7.48
N GLN A 86 10.08 77.24 8.16
CA GLN A 86 10.71 76.13 8.88
C GLN A 86 9.79 75.57 9.98
N CYS A 87 9.05 76.42 10.70
CA CYS A 87 8.08 75.96 11.69
C CYS A 87 6.98 75.10 11.05
N LEU A 88 6.43 75.53 9.91
CA LEU A 88 5.45 74.73 9.17
C LEU A 88 6.03 73.40 8.71
N GLU A 89 7.24 73.40 8.13
CA GLU A 89 7.94 72.19 7.70
C GLU A 89 8.12 71.18 8.85
N LEU A 90 8.53 71.66 10.03
CA LEU A 90 8.67 70.84 11.23
C LEU A 90 7.34 70.22 11.67
N GLN A 91 6.24 70.99 11.66
CA GLN A 91 4.93 70.49 12.06
C GLN A 91 4.35 69.48 11.06
N LEU A 92 4.60 69.68 9.76
CA LEU A 92 4.25 68.69 8.73
C LEU A 92 5.05 67.39 8.93
N PHE A 93 6.35 67.49 9.17
CA PHE A 93 7.20 66.34 9.48
C PHE A 93 6.71 65.57 10.71
N TYR A 94 6.35 66.27 11.81
CA TYR A 94 5.85 65.60 13.01
C TYR A 94 4.48 64.95 12.81
N ARG A 95 3.57 65.57 12.07
CA ARG A 95 2.30 64.96 11.70
C ARG A 95 2.52 63.65 10.92
N ASP A 96 3.43 63.66 9.96
CA ASP A 96 3.71 62.47 9.14
C ASP A 96 4.40 61.37 9.97
N CYS A 97 5.26 61.75 10.92
CA CYS A 97 5.81 60.82 11.92
C CYS A 97 4.71 60.19 12.78
N GLU A 98 3.75 60.98 13.27
CA GLU A 98 2.64 60.51 14.10
C GLU A 98 1.71 59.54 13.34
N GLN A 99 1.47 59.79 12.05
CA GLN A 99 0.76 58.86 11.18
C GLN A 99 1.48 57.51 11.05
N CYS A 100 2.81 57.55 10.89
CA CYS A 100 3.63 56.33 10.85
C CYS A 100 3.60 55.60 12.20
N ASP A 101 3.73 56.32 13.32
CA ASP A 101 3.65 55.76 14.67
C ASP A 101 2.30 55.10 14.94
N THR A 102 1.20 55.75 14.56
CA THR A 102 -0.17 55.21 14.71
C THR A 102 -0.35 53.94 13.89
N TRP A 103 0.18 53.92 12.67
CA TRP A 103 0.13 52.73 11.82
C TRP A 103 0.91 51.56 12.44
N MET A 104 2.13 51.81 12.93
CA MET A 104 2.99 50.79 13.56
C MET A 104 2.37 50.27 14.87
N ASN A 105 1.84 51.15 15.73
CA ASN A 105 1.15 50.79 16.98
C ASN A 105 0.08 49.72 16.75
N ALA A 106 -0.77 49.89 15.73
CA ALA A 106 -1.85 48.95 15.43
C ALA A 106 -1.33 47.55 15.06
N ARG A 107 -0.15 47.45 14.43
CA ARG A 107 0.46 46.16 14.03
C ARG A 107 1.22 45.52 15.19
N GLU A 108 1.92 46.32 15.97
CA GLU A 108 2.59 45.85 17.19
C GLU A 108 1.59 45.25 18.19
N ALA A 109 0.40 45.85 18.32
CA ALA A 109 -0.69 45.31 19.14
C ALA A 109 -1.18 43.95 18.65
N PHE A 110 -1.23 43.73 17.33
CA PHE A 110 -1.55 42.42 16.76
C PHE A 110 -0.44 41.39 17.02
N LEU A 111 0.82 41.77 16.82
CA LEU A 111 1.97 40.90 17.06
C LEU A 111 2.13 40.49 18.52
N ALA A 112 1.53 41.24 19.45
CA ALA A 112 1.47 40.94 20.87
C ALA A 112 0.35 39.94 21.24
N GLN A 113 -0.54 39.57 20.31
CA GLN A 113 -1.54 38.53 20.55
C GLN A 113 -0.91 37.14 20.67
N GLU A 114 -1.64 36.24 21.34
CA GLU A 114 -1.21 34.90 21.73
C GLU A 114 -0.62 34.07 20.58
N ASP A 115 0.13 33.05 20.98
CA ASP A 115 0.81 32.14 20.07
C ASP A 115 -0.17 31.29 19.24
N PRO A 116 0.26 30.88 18.03
CA PRO A 116 -0.55 30.05 17.16
C PRO A 116 -1.00 28.75 17.85
N THR A 117 -2.29 28.46 17.77
CA THR A 117 -2.91 27.20 18.19
C THR A 117 -3.54 26.55 16.96
N GLY A 118 -3.75 25.23 16.99
CA GLY A 118 -4.15 24.43 15.82
C GLY A 118 -5.31 25.01 14.99
N ASP A 119 -6.30 25.63 15.64
CA ASP A 119 -7.49 26.18 14.99
C ASP A 119 -7.31 27.58 14.41
N ASN A 120 -6.30 28.33 14.87
CA ASN A 120 -6.10 29.73 14.48
C ASN A 120 -4.95 29.95 13.48
N VAL A 121 -4.07 28.95 13.28
CA VAL A 121 -2.84 29.08 12.46
C VAL A 121 -3.14 29.61 11.06
N GLU A 122 -4.08 29.02 10.33
CA GLU A 122 -4.43 29.41 8.97
C GLU A 122 -4.96 30.86 8.91
N SER A 123 -5.77 31.25 9.90
CA SER A 123 -6.29 32.61 10.00
C SER A 123 -5.18 33.63 10.29
N LEU A 124 -4.18 33.25 11.08
CA LEU A 124 -3.03 34.09 11.41
C LEU A 124 -2.07 34.23 10.23
N ILE A 125 -1.86 33.16 9.46
CA ILE A 125 -1.07 33.18 8.22
C ILE A 125 -1.70 34.16 7.22
N LYS A 126 -3.01 34.06 6.99
CA LYS A 126 -3.71 34.97 6.08
C LYS A 126 -3.59 36.44 6.51
N LYS A 127 -3.74 36.71 7.82
CA LYS A 127 -3.54 38.07 8.36
C LYS A 127 -2.11 38.55 8.19
N HIS A 128 -1.13 37.66 8.35
CA HIS A 128 0.29 37.97 8.14
C HIS A 128 0.57 38.33 6.67
N GLU A 129 0.03 37.59 5.71
CA GLU A 129 0.12 37.92 4.28
C GLU A 129 -0.48 39.30 3.93
N ASP A 130 -1.59 39.66 4.59
CA ASP A 130 -2.19 40.98 4.43
C ASP A 130 -1.29 42.09 5.00
N PHE A 131 -0.51 41.80 6.05
CA PHE A 131 0.50 42.72 6.55
C PHE A 131 1.69 42.85 5.61
N ASP A 132 2.22 41.75 5.07
CA ASP A 132 3.35 41.80 4.13
C ASP A 132 3.03 42.67 2.91
N LYS A 133 1.80 42.58 2.39
CA LYS A 133 1.31 43.47 1.33
C LYS A 133 1.28 44.95 1.77
N ALA A 134 0.87 45.22 3.01
CA ALA A 134 0.80 46.58 3.54
C ALA A 134 2.18 47.19 3.86
N ILE A 135 3.19 46.36 4.17
CA ILE A 135 4.55 46.80 4.46
C ILE A 135 5.16 47.57 3.28
N ALA A 136 4.96 47.09 2.04
CA ALA A 136 5.50 47.76 0.84
C ALA A 136 4.98 49.20 0.69
N SER A 137 3.67 49.40 0.88
CA SER A 137 3.07 50.74 0.81
C SER A 137 3.56 51.66 1.94
N GLN A 138 3.74 51.11 3.15
CA GLN A 138 4.22 51.90 4.27
C GLN A 138 5.72 52.23 4.16
N GLN A 139 6.52 51.33 3.58
CA GLN A 139 7.95 51.56 3.31
C GLN A 139 8.15 52.77 2.38
N GLU A 140 7.31 52.93 1.36
CA GLU A 140 7.37 54.10 0.47
C GLU A 140 7.12 55.41 1.23
N LYS A 141 6.12 55.43 2.12
CA LYS A 141 5.84 56.59 2.98
C LYS A 141 7.01 56.93 3.90
N LEU A 142 7.66 55.92 4.48
CA LEU A 142 8.85 56.11 5.30
C LEU A 142 10.05 56.62 4.49
N ASN A 143 10.22 56.18 3.25
CA ASN A 143 11.27 56.69 2.36
C ASN A 143 11.05 58.18 2.02
N ASN A 144 9.80 58.58 1.80
CA ASN A 144 9.46 60.00 1.59
C ASN A 144 9.72 60.83 2.84
N LEU A 145 9.38 60.30 4.03
CA LEU A 145 9.65 60.94 5.32
C LEU A 145 11.16 61.08 5.59
N ASP A 146 11.95 60.07 5.22
CA ASP A 146 13.41 60.09 5.29
C ASP A 146 14.02 61.15 4.38
N GLN A 147 13.54 61.23 3.14
CA GLN A 147 13.98 62.24 2.19
C GLN A 147 13.67 63.65 2.68
N LEU A 148 12.45 63.87 3.19
CA LEU A 148 12.05 65.14 3.77
C LEU A 148 12.97 65.52 4.95
N ALA A 149 13.17 64.60 5.90
CA ALA A 149 14.04 64.85 7.05
C ALA A 149 15.47 65.20 6.65
N LYS A 150 16.05 64.47 5.68
CA LYS A 150 17.38 64.76 5.13
C LYS A 150 17.45 66.13 4.48
N GLN A 151 16.42 66.53 3.73
CA GLN A 151 16.33 67.85 3.11
C GLN A 151 16.27 68.97 4.16
N LEU A 152 15.45 68.82 5.21
CA LEU A 152 15.36 69.80 6.29
C LEU A 152 16.69 69.96 7.04
N VAL A 153 17.40 68.86 7.27
CA VAL A 153 18.72 68.91 7.92
C VAL A 153 19.75 69.60 7.02
N ALA A 154 19.74 69.31 5.72
CA ALA A 154 20.63 69.92 4.74
C ALA A 154 20.38 71.42 4.54
N SER A 155 19.14 71.90 4.73
CA SER A 155 18.78 73.33 4.62
C SER A 155 19.12 74.15 5.88
N GLU A 156 19.86 73.57 6.83
CA GLU A 156 20.17 74.17 8.13
C GLU A 156 18.93 74.59 8.92
N HIS A 157 17.91 73.73 8.94
CA HIS A 157 16.70 73.94 9.72
C HIS A 157 16.99 74.16 11.21
N TYR A 158 16.29 75.10 11.86
CA TYR A 158 16.55 75.46 13.27
C TYR A 158 16.43 74.25 14.23
N ALA A 159 15.53 73.31 13.93
CA ALA A 159 15.30 72.07 14.69
C ALA A 159 16.01 70.82 14.15
N LYS A 160 17.09 70.95 13.35
CA LYS A 160 17.76 69.81 12.68
C LYS A 160 18.12 68.63 13.59
N GLN A 161 18.56 68.89 14.82
CA GLN A 161 18.90 67.83 15.78
C GLN A 161 17.66 67.04 16.19
N ALA A 162 16.56 67.72 16.55
CA ALA A 162 15.30 67.08 16.92
C ALA A 162 14.68 66.29 15.75
N ILE A 163 14.78 66.81 14.52
CA ILE A 163 14.34 66.11 13.30
C ILE A 163 15.13 64.81 13.11
N ASN A 164 16.47 64.87 13.20
CA ASN A 164 17.31 63.67 13.08
C ASN A 164 17.01 62.64 14.16
N THR A 165 16.89 63.05 15.42
CA THR A 165 16.57 62.14 16.52
C THR A 165 15.21 61.48 16.32
N LYS A 166 14.17 62.23 15.92
CA LYS A 166 12.84 61.65 15.67
C LYS A 166 12.85 60.72 14.45
N ARG A 167 13.58 61.07 13.39
CA ARG A 167 13.80 60.21 12.22
C ARG A 167 14.43 58.87 12.64
N GLU A 168 15.53 58.91 13.38
CA GLU A 168 16.21 57.70 13.89
C GLU A 168 15.25 56.83 14.72
N GLN A 169 14.49 57.42 15.64
CA GLN A 169 13.50 56.70 16.44
C GLN A 169 12.43 55.97 15.60
N ILE A 170 11.93 56.61 14.54
CA ILE A 170 10.93 56.01 13.63
C ILE A 170 11.55 54.82 12.87
N PHE A 171 12.78 54.97 12.36
CA PHE A 171 13.47 53.91 11.62
C PHE A 171 13.84 52.73 12.52
N ASP A 172 14.38 52.97 13.72
CA ASP A 172 14.68 51.93 14.69
C ASP A 172 13.42 51.14 15.10
N ARG A 173 12.28 51.82 15.20
CA ARG A 173 10.99 51.17 15.49
C ARG A 173 10.51 50.34 14.30
N TRP A 174 10.62 50.89 13.08
CA TRP A 174 10.25 50.19 11.85
C TRP A 174 11.06 48.91 11.64
N ASP A 175 12.37 48.96 11.88
CA ASP A 175 13.24 47.78 11.74
C ASP A 175 12.89 46.71 12.77
N ARG A 176 12.65 47.08 14.04
CA ARG A 176 12.14 46.15 15.06
C ARG A 176 10.78 45.55 14.71
N LEU A 177 9.89 46.32 14.10
CA LEU A 177 8.58 45.81 13.65
C LEU A 177 8.74 44.74 12.56
N LYS A 178 9.60 44.99 11.56
CA LYS A 178 9.90 44.01 10.49
C LYS A 178 10.54 42.74 11.04
N GLU A 179 11.46 42.87 11.99
CA GLU A 179 12.10 41.74 12.66
C GLU A 179 11.06 40.88 13.37
N ARG A 180 10.19 41.49 14.20
CA ARG A 180 9.09 40.77 14.88
C ARG A 180 8.08 40.13 13.91
N LEU A 181 7.81 40.77 12.77
CA LEU A 181 6.95 40.19 11.72
C LEU A 181 7.60 38.94 11.11
N SER A 182 8.91 39.00 10.83
CA SER A 182 9.68 37.86 10.31
C SER A 182 9.72 36.71 11.32
N GLU A 183 9.95 37.00 12.59
CA GLU A 183 9.93 36.00 13.66
C GLU A 183 8.55 35.33 13.79
N LYS A 184 7.46 36.12 13.78
CA LYS A 184 6.09 35.57 13.84
C LYS A 184 5.80 34.72 12.60
N ARG A 185 6.28 35.10 11.41
CA ARG A 185 6.15 34.28 10.19
C ARG A 185 6.84 32.93 10.35
N SER A 186 8.09 32.90 10.80
CA SER A 186 8.83 31.65 11.02
C SER A 186 8.07 30.72 11.97
N LYS A 187 7.57 31.24 13.10
CA LYS A 187 6.76 30.46 14.05
C LYS A 187 5.46 29.94 13.45
N LEU A 188 4.80 30.72 12.59
CA LEU A 188 3.58 30.29 11.91
C LEU A 188 3.85 29.19 10.89
N ASP A 189 4.93 29.31 10.11
CA ASP A 189 5.34 28.28 9.14
C ASP A 189 5.74 26.97 9.84
N GLU A 190 6.43 27.06 10.98
CA GLU A 190 6.73 25.91 11.85
C GLU A 190 5.45 25.24 12.36
N SER A 191 4.51 26.04 12.89
CA SER A 191 3.21 25.54 13.38
C SER A 191 2.39 24.91 12.26
N GLN A 192 2.39 25.49 11.05
CA GLN A 192 1.70 24.95 9.88
C GLN A 192 2.30 23.62 9.43
N THR A 193 3.63 23.52 9.41
CA THR A 193 4.34 22.29 9.05
C THR A 193 4.00 21.17 10.04
N LEU A 194 3.98 21.47 11.34
CA LEU A 194 3.61 20.52 12.38
C LEU A 194 2.15 20.05 12.25
N LEU A 195 1.21 20.96 11.98
CA LEU A 195 -0.19 20.59 11.74
C LEU A 195 -0.37 19.71 10.50
N GLN A 196 0.33 20.03 9.41
CA GLN A 196 0.29 19.22 8.20
C GLN A 196 0.83 17.81 8.47
N PHE A 197 1.93 17.70 9.20
CA PHE A 197 2.48 16.42 9.64
C PHE A 197 1.44 15.57 10.40
N TYR A 198 0.76 16.14 11.40
CA TYR A 198 -0.26 15.38 12.16
C TYR A 198 -1.45 14.95 11.27
N ARG A 199 -1.87 15.79 10.32
CA ARG A 199 -2.91 15.40 9.35
C ARG A 199 -2.47 14.25 8.46
N ASP A 200 -1.23 14.30 7.97
CA ASP A 200 -0.67 13.26 7.11
C ASP A 200 -0.53 11.93 7.88
N VAL A 201 -0.13 11.99 9.16
CA VAL A 201 -0.12 10.83 10.06
C VAL A 201 -1.53 10.28 10.22
N ASP A 202 -2.50 11.10 10.63
CA ASP A 202 -3.88 10.65 10.88
C ASP A 202 -4.49 9.98 9.64
N GLU A 203 -4.25 10.53 8.45
CA GLU A 203 -4.72 9.92 7.19
C GLU A 203 -4.11 8.53 6.98
N VAL A 204 -2.81 8.39 7.22
CA VAL A 204 -2.10 7.12 7.05
C VAL A 204 -2.46 6.12 8.16
N GLU A 205 -2.61 6.54 9.41
CA GLU A 205 -3.06 5.64 10.50
C GLU A 205 -4.45 5.08 10.24
N ASN A 206 -5.37 5.91 9.74
CA ASN A 206 -6.70 5.46 9.34
C ASN A 206 -6.63 4.45 8.18
N TRP A 207 -5.78 4.72 7.18
CA TRP A 207 -5.55 3.79 6.07
C TRP A 207 -4.92 2.48 6.55
N ILE A 208 -3.87 2.52 7.38
CA ILE A 208 -3.23 1.34 7.97
C ILE A 208 -4.26 0.53 8.76
N SER A 209 -5.08 1.18 9.58
CA SER A 209 -6.14 0.54 10.35
C SER A 209 -7.16 -0.18 9.46
N GLU A 210 -7.60 0.44 8.37
CA GLU A 210 -8.49 -0.17 7.38
C GLU A 210 -7.84 -1.41 6.74
N LYS A 211 -6.60 -1.29 6.27
CA LYS A 211 -5.85 -2.41 5.66
C LYS A 211 -5.59 -3.53 6.65
N PHE A 212 -5.34 -3.19 7.90
CA PHE A 212 -5.12 -4.15 8.97
C PHE A 212 -6.37 -4.98 9.26
N GLN A 213 -7.57 -4.38 9.22
CA GLN A 213 -8.83 -5.14 9.32
C GLN A 213 -8.97 -6.14 8.16
N ILE A 214 -8.63 -5.75 6.94
CA ILE A 214 -8.68 -6.64 5.76
C ILE A 214 -7.69 -7.81 5.91
N ALA A 215 -6.49 -7.55 6.44
CA ALA A 215 -5.51 -8.57 6.73
C ALA A 215 -6.00 -9.54 7.83
N GLN A 216 -6.55 -9.02 8.93
CA GLN A 216 -7.01 -9.81 10.07
C GLN A 216 -8.28 -10.64 9.82
N VAL A 217 -9.29 -10.08 9.16
CA VAL A 217 -10.60 -10.75 8.98
C VAL A 217 -10.44 -12.08 8.22
N GLU A 218 -9.45 -12.15 7.33
CA GLU A 218 -9.11 -13.38 6.65
C GLU A 218 -8.29 -14.37 7.49
N GLU A 219 -7.59 -13.93 8.54
CA GLU A 219 -6.60 -14.72 9.26
C GLU A 219 -7.10 -15.20 10.63
N TYR A 220 -7.83 -14.36 11.37
CA TYR A 220 -8.35 -14.69 12.70
C TYR A 220 -9.39 -15.84 12.67
N LEU A 221 -10.26 -15.85 11.66
CA LEU A 221 -11.21 -16.95 11.44
C LEU A 221 -10.52 -18.20 10.89
N LYS A 222 -9.53 -18.05 10.00
CA LYS A 222 -8.78 -19.19 9.42
C LYS A 222 -7.87 -19.88 10.44
N ILE A 223 -7.16 -19.15 11.30
CA ILE A 223 -6.34 -19.73 12.37
C ILE A 223 -7.23 -20.43 13.39
N LYS A 224 -8.35 -19.83 13.83
CA LYS A 224 -9.27 -20.51 14.76
C LYS A 224 -9.88 -21.76 14.15
N ILE A 225 -10.36 -21.71 12.91
CA ILE A 225 -10.96 -22.87 12.23
C ILE A 225 -9.90 -23.95 11.95
N TRP A 226 -8.70 -23.58 11.54
CA TRP A 226 -7.59 -24.52 11.31
C TRP A 226 -7.02 -25.08 12.61
N GLN A 227 -6.82 -24.29 13.67
CA GLN A 227 -6.47 -24.79 15.00
C GLN A 227 -7.57 -25.71 15.56
N PHE A 228 -8.85 -25.40 15.34
CA PHE A 228 -9.98 -26.21 15.78
C PHE A 228 -10.12 -27.51 14.98
N ARG A 229 -9.72 -27.54 13.69
CA ARG A 229 -9.58 -28.77 12.88
C ARG A 229 -8.32 -29.58 13.24
N ARG A 230 -7.18 -28.91 13.43
CA ARG A 230 -5.85 -29.48 13.76
C ARG A 230 -5.80 -30.11 15.15
N THR A 231 -6.44 -29.51 16.15
CA THR A 231 -6.60 -30.11 17.50
C THR A 231 -7.86 -30.98 17.59
N GLY A 232 -8.91 -30.66 16.85
CA GLY A 232 -10.21 -31.32 16.97
C GLY A 232 -10.30 -32.73 16.39
N VAL A 233 -9.61 -33.07 15.30
CA VAL A 233 -9.82 -34.37 14.65
C VAL A 233 -9.07 -35.52 15.34
N LEU A 234 -7.85 -35.28 15.85
CA LEU A 234 -7.08 -36.32 16.56
C LEU A 234 -7.37 -36.37 18.06
N GLN A 235 -7.72 -35.24 18.69
CA GLN A 235 -8.01 -35.21 20.14
C GLN A 235 -9.50 -35.54 20.45
N LYS A 236 -10.46 -35.25 19.55
CA LYS A 236 -11.87 -35.63 19.76
C LYS A 236 -12.19 -37.10 19.43
N ARG A 237 -11.37 -37.80 18.65
CA ARG A 237 -11.60 -39.25 18.38
C ARG A 237 -11.11 -40.16 19.50
N PHE A 238 -10.04 -39.82 20.21
CA PHE A 238 -9.45 -40.71 21.21
C PHE A 238 -9.76 -40.35 22.67
N LEU A 239 -9.80 -39.07 23.07
CA LEU A 239 -10.03 -38.70 24.49
C LEU A 239 -11.49 -38.33 24.83
N LYS A 240 -12.26 -37.74 23.92
CA LYS A 240 -13.63 -37.29 24.26
C LYS A 240 -14.72 -38.35 24.12
N ILE A 241 -14.55 -39.43 23.37
CA ILE A 241 -15.63 -40.44 23.28
C ILE A 241 -15.78 -41.19 24.60
N GLU A 242 -14.68 -41.56 25.28
CA GLU A 242 -14.76 -42.25 26.57
C GLU A 242 -15.13 -41.29 27.71
N GLU A 243 -14.57 -40.08 27.76
CA GLU A 243 -14.95 -39.08 28.76
C GLU A 243 -16.38 -38.56 28.58
N ILE A 244 -16.86 -38.36 27.35
CA ILE A 244 -18.27 -37.99 27.10
C ILE A 244 -19.18 -39.18 27.36
N LYS A 245 -18.78 -40.43 27.06
CA LYS A 245 -19.54 -41.62 27.48
C LYS A 245 -19.60 -41.74 29.01
N PHE A 246 -18.49 -41.46 29.70
CA PHE A 246 -18.36 -41.49 31.15
C PHE A 246 -19.17 -40.37 31.81
N LEU A 247 -19.09 -39.14 31.31
CA LEU A 247 -19.88 -38.00 31.77
C LEU A 247 -21.36 -38.17 31.42
N LYS A 248 -21.72 -38.70 30.25
CA LYS A 248 -23.11 -39.07 29.90
C LYS A 248 -23.65 -40.13 30.87
N LYS A 249 -22.84 -41.12 31.24
CA LYS A 249 -23.20 -42.14 32.23
C LYS A 249 -23.34 -41.52 33.62
N LYS A 250 -22.37 -40.71 34.07
CA LYS A 250 -22.39 -40.03 35.38
C LYS A 250 -23.57 -39.06 35.52
N TYR A 251 -23.89 -38.28 34.49
CA TYR A 251 -25.06 -37.40 34.49
C TYR A 251 -26.37 -38.20 34.42
N ALA A 252 -26.44 -39.27 33.62
CA ALA A 252 -27.61 -40.15 33.60
C ALA A 252 -27.83 -40.83 34.95
N ASP A 253 -26.77 -41.25 35.63
CA ASP A 253 -26.81 -41.85 36.96
C ASP A 253 -27.18 -40.82 38.03
N TYR A 254 -26.65 -39.59 37.93
CA TYR A 254 -27.02 -38.47 38.80
C TYR A 254 -28.51 -38.10 38.66
N PHE A 255 -29.01 -37.96 37.43
CA PHE A 255 -30.43 -37.68 37.20
C PHE A 255 -31.33 -38.86 37.58
N ARG A 256 -30.87 -40.12 37.45
CA ARG A 256 -31.59 -41.30 37.93
C ARG A 256 -31.63 -41.34 39.46
N ALA A 257 -30.53 -41.02 40.13
CA ALA A 257 -30.46 -40.93 41.59
C ALA A 257 -31.32 -39.77 42.13
N LEU A 258 -31.27 -38.60 41.49
CA LEU A 258 -32.10 -37.45 41.84
C LEU A 258 -33.59 -37.75 41.57
N SER A 259 -33.91 -38.40 40.45
CA SER A 259 -35.28 -38.84 40.15
C SER A 259 -35.79 -39.86 41.16
N ASN A 260 -34.98 -40.84 41.56
CA ASN A 260 -35.34 -41.83 42.58
C ASN A 260 -35.46 -41.19 43.96
N LYS A 261 -34.60 -40.21 44.29
CA LYS A 261 -34.67 -39.45 45.54
C LYS A 261 -35.91 -38.58 45.60
N ILE A 262 -36.28 -37.92 44.50
CA ILE A 262 -37.55 -37.17 44.37
C ILE A 262 -38.74 -38.15 44.44
N LEU A 263 -38.70 -39.31 43.77
CA LEU A 263 -39.75 -40.32 43.88
C LEU A 263 -39.90 -40.89 45.30
N PHE A 264 -38.80 -41.00 46.05
CA PHE A 264 -38.77 -41.50 47.42
C PHE A 264 -39.18 -40.44 48.45
N GLU A 265 -38.71 -39.20 48.33
CA GLU A 265 -39.08 -38.09 49.21
C GLU A 265 -40.51 -37.59 48.96
N TYR A 266 -41.06 -37.80 47.76
CA TYR A 266 -42.43 -37.43 47.39
C TYR A 266 -43.36 -38.63 47.19
N SER A 267 -43.02 -39.82 47.70
CA SER A 267 -43.84 -41.05 47.56
C SER A 267 -45.23 -40.94 48.22
N ASN A 268 -45.49 -39.89 49.00
CA ASN A 268 -46.73 -39.70 49.76
C ASN A 268 -47.61 -38.53 49.28
N PHE A 269 -47.45 -38.00 48.06
CA PHE A 269 -48.36 -36.94 47.56
C PHE A 269 -48.86 -37.09 46.11
N SER A 270 -50.14 -36.71 45.95
CA SER A 270 -51.03 -36.56 44.78
C SER A 270 -50.49 -36.79 43.34
N PRO A 271 -51.28 -37.44 42.44
CA PRO A 271 -50.98 -37.64 41.01
C PRO A 271 -50.54 -36.40 40.22
N GLN A 272 -50.89 -35.19 40.66
CA GLN A 272 -50.47 -33.94 40.02
C GLN A 272 -48.96 -33.69 40.10
N ASN A 273 -48.30 -34.10 41.19
CA ASN A 273 -46.85 -33.91 41.35
C ASN A 273 -46.04 -34.87 40.46
N LEU A 274 -46.58 -36.07 40.20
CA LEU A 274 -46.01 -37.02 39.24
C LEU A 274 -46.10 -36.49 37.79
N LEU A 275 -47.16 -35.74 37.47
CA LEU A 275 -47.34 -35.13 36.16
C LEU A 275 -46.35 -33.98 35.91
N ILE A 276 -46.06 -33.20 36.95
CA ILE A 276 -45.09 -32.09 36.90
C ILE A 276 -43.67 -32.64 36.69
N SER A 277 -43.28 -33.70 37.40
CA SER A 277 -41.96 -34.33 37.21
C SER A 277 -41.79 -34.94 35.82
N LEU A 278 -42.83 -35.61 35.29
CA LEU A 278 -42.83 -36.16 33.93
C LEU A 278 -42.78 -35.07 32.84
N ARG A 279 -43.47 -33.93 33.05
CA ARG A 279 -43.38 -32.77 32.14
C ARG A 279 -41.99 -32.14 32.17
N PHE A 280 -41.38 -32.00 33.34
CA PHE A 280 -40.02 -31.50 33.49
C PHE A 280 -38.99 -32.42 32.78
N PHE A 281 -39.20 -33.74 32.87
CA PHE A 281 -38.37 -34.74 32.20
C PHE A 281 -38.54 -34.72 30.67
N ARG A 282 -39.76 -34.48 30.17
CA ARG A 282 -40.03 -34.32 28.73
C ARG A 282 -39.42 -33.03 28.19
N TYR A 283 -39.56 -31.93 28.92
CA TYR A 283 -39.09 -30.60 28.53
C TYR A 283 -37.56 -30.53 28.47
N SER A 284 -36.88 -31.08 29.48
CA SER A 284 -35.41 -31.19 29.49
C SER A 284 -34.89 -32.06 28.35
N ARG A 285 -35.56 -33.18 28.03
CA ARG A 285 -35.17 -34.06 26.91
C ARG A 285 -35.38 -33.42 25.54
N THR A 286 -36.41 -32.60 25.37
CA THR A 286 -36.63 -31.83 24.12
C THR A 286 -35.66 -30.66 23.98
N TYR A 287 -35.33 -29.97 25.08
CA TYR A 287 -34.40 -28.84 25.08
C TYR A 287 -32.99 -29.28 24.69
N ILE A 288 -32.51 -30.41 25.23
CA ILE A 288 -31.21 -31.01 24.87
C ILE A 288 -31.16 -31.39 23.38
N ARG A 289 -32.24 -31.99 22.83
CA ARG A 289 -32.30 -32.36 21.40
C ARG A 289 -32.40 -31.16 20.46
N ALA A 290 -33.08 -30.09 20.88
CA ALA A 290 -33.19 -28.87 20.10
C ALA A 290 -31.85 -28.13 20.03
N TYR A 291 -31.17 -27.99 21.17
CA TYR A 291 -29.85 -27.35 21.27
C TYR A 291 -28.80 -28.10 20.43
N ASP A 292 -28.78 -29.44 20.46
CA ASP A 292 -27.89 -30.25 19.61
C ASP A 292 -28.17 -30.09 18.10
N SER A 293 -29.41 -29.87 17.67
CA SER A 293 -29.78 -29.87 16.24
C SER A 293 -29.60 -28.50 15.57
N THR A 294 -29.96 -27.41 16.24
CA THR A 294 -29.84 -26.04 15.68
C THR A 294 -28.44 -25.47 15.82
N PHE A 295 -27.73 -25.78 16.92
CA PHE A 295 -26.34 -25.38 17.10
C PHE A 295 -25.44 -26.10 16.10
N LEU A 296 -25.55 -27.43 15.94
CA LEU A 296 -24.75 -28.13 14.92
C LEU A 296 -25.11 -27.74 13.48
N LYS A 297 -26.39 -27.48 13.15
CA LYS A 297 -26.78 -27.12 11.77
C LYS A 297 -26.37 -25.70 11.36
N SER A 298 -26.32 -24.76 12.30
CA SER A 298 -25.86 -23.38 12.01
C SER A 298 -24.34 -23.32 11.88
N GLU A 299 -23.62 -24.05 12.74
CA GLU A 299 -22.17 -24.21 12.64
C GLU A 299 -21.76 -24.94 11.34
N LEU A 300 -22.45 -26.05 10.99
CA LEU A 300 -22.18 -26.80 9.74
C LEU A 300 -22.50 -25.99 8.48
N ARG A 301 -23.53 -25.13 8.50
CA ARG A 301 -23.96 -24.38 7.32
C ARG A 301 -23.02 -23.22 7.00
N PHE A 302 -22.35 -22.64 7.98
CA PHE A 302 -21.23 -21.69 7.76
C PHE A 302 -19.91 -22.41 7.43
N GLU A 303 -19.78 -23.69 7.80
CA GLU A 303 -18.60 -24.56 7.56
C GLU A 303 -18.39 -24.96 6.09
N VAL A 304 -19.44 -24.99 5.27
CA VAL A 304 -19.40 -25.53 3.90
C VAL A 304 -18.90 -24.52 2.86
N ASP A 305 -19.20 -23.23 2.99
CA ASP A 305 -18.80 -22.23 1.98
C ASP A 305 -17.31 -21.82 2.04
N TYR A 306 -16.66 -21.97 3.20
CA TYR A 306 -15.29 -21.45 3.41
C TYR A 306 -14.17 -22.48 3.23
N CYS A 307 -14.51 -23.74 3.02
CA CYS A 307 -13.56 -24.85 2.81
C CYS A 307 -13.45 -25.30 1.36
N ASP A 308 -14.00 -24.54 0.40
CA ASP A 308 -13.87 -24.89 -1.00
C ASP A 308 -12.42 -24.62 -1.50
N PRO A 309 -11.64 -25.67 -1.82
CA PRO A 309 -10.30 -25.51 -2.39
C PRO A 309 -10.34 -24.72 -3.70
N THR A 310 -11.50 -24.61 -4.35
CA THR A 310 -11.70 -23.98 -5.65
C THR A 310 -11.33 -22.48 -5.67
N ASN A 311 -11.31 -21.79 -4.52
CA ASN A 311 -11.06 -20.35 -4.43
C ASN A 311 -9.68 -19.95 -3.85
N ILE A 312 -8.78 -20.90 -3.58
CA ILE A 312 -7.45 -20.59 -3.01
C ILE A 312 -6.61 -19.73 -3.97
N GLN A 313 -6.66 -20.03 -5.27
CA GLN A 313 -5.92 -19.29 -6.29
C GLN A 313 -6.38 -17.83 -6.40
N GLN A 314 -7.69 -17.57 -6.38
CA GLN A 314 -8.21 -16.20 -6.43
C GLN A 314 -7.88 -15.44 -5.13
N LYS A 315 -7.88 -16.10 -3.97
CA LYS A 315 -7.44 -15.51 -2.70
C LYS A 315 -5.95 -15.14 -2.74
N HIS A 316 -5.11 -15.99 -3.31
CA HIS A 316 -3.69 -15.69 -3.52
C HIS A 316 -3.48 -14.50 -4.45
N GLN A 317 -4.24 -14.40 -5.56
CA GLN A 317 -4.20 -13.24 -6.45
C GLN A 317 -4.64 -11.94 -5.74
N LYS A 318 -5.71 -11.99 -4.95
CA LYS A 318 -6.15 -10.83 -4.13
C LYS A 318 -5.08 -10.42 -3.12
N GLN A 319 -4.41 -11.39 -2.50
CA GLN A 319 -3.31 -11.11 -1.57
C GLN A 319 -2.11 -10.48 -2.29
N GLN A 320 -1.75 -10.92 -3.50
CA GLN A 320 -0.69 -10.27 -4.29
C GLN A 320 -1.03 -8.83 -4.65
N ALA A 321 -2.29 -8.55 -5.02
CA ALA A 321 -2.74 -7.18 -5.28
C ALA A 321 -2.66 -6.31 -4.01
N PHE A 322 -3.04 -6.85 -2.85
CA PHE A 322 -2.92 -6.18 -1.57
C PHE A 322 -1.44 -5.89 -1.21
N GLU A 323 -0.52 -6.84 -1.41
CA GLU A 323 0.92 -6.62 -1.20
C GLU A 323 1.50 -5.56 -2.12
N ALA A 324 1.05 -5.51 -3.39
CA ALA A 324 1.46 -4.45 -4.31
C ALA A 324 0.97 -3.07 -3.85
N GLU A 325 -0.26 -2.99 -3.31
CA GLU A 325 -0.78 -1.77 -2.71
C GLU A 325 0.05 -1.33 -1.49
N LEU A 326 0.41 -2.26 -0.59
CA LEU A 326 1.30 -1.96 0.53
C LEU A 326 2.66 -1.45 0.03
N SER A 327 3.27 -2.12 -0.95
CA SER A 327 4.55 -1.71 -1.50
C SER A 327 4.52 -0.31 -2.13
N ALA A 328 3.42 0.07 -2.78
CA ALA A 328 3.26 1.40 -3.36
C ALA A 328 3.12 2.50 -2.30
N ASN A 329 2.56 2.18 -1.13
CA ASN A 329 2.38 3.13 -0.03
C ASN A 329 3.56 3.16 0.96
N ALA A 330 4.53 2.25 0.82
CA ALA A 330 5.70 2.20 1.68
C ALA A 330 6.52 3.51 1.63
N GLU A 331 6.67 4.10 0.44
CA GLU A 331 7.38 5.38 0.27
C GLU A 331 6.67 6.55 0.95
N ARG A 332 5.33 6.56 0.92
CA ARG A 332 4.51 7.58 1.59
C ARG A 332 4.76 7.55 3.11
N ILE A 333 4.78 6.37 3.71
CA ILE A 333 5.04 6.19 5.14
C ILE A 333 6.47 6.63 5.49
N ALA A 334 7.45 6.21 4.70
CA ALA A 334 8.85 6.63 4.89
C ALA A 334 9.03 8.16 4.81
N THR A 335 8.32 8.81 3.89
CA THR A 335 8.34 10.27 3.74
C THR A 335 7.79 10.97 4.99
N ILE A 336 6.67 10.50 5.54
CA ILE A 336 6.08 11.05 6.76
C ILE A 336 7.01 10.84 7.97
N ILE A 337 7.61 9.65 8.08
CA ILE A 337 8.59 9.36 9.13
C ILE A 337 9.78 10.32 9.04
N SER A 338 10.34 10.51 7.84
CA SER A 338 11.43 11.46 7.62
C SER A 338 11.02 12.91 7.93
N ALA A 339 9.81 13.32 7.54
CA ALA A 339 9.27 14.64 7.87
C ALA A 339 9.18 14.87 9.38
N GLY A 340 8.66 13.90 10.14
CA GLY A 340 8.61 13.96 11.60
C GLY A 340 10.00 13.98 12.25
N GLN A 341 10.95 13.19 11.76
CA GLN A 341 12.34 13.22 12.23
C GLN A 341 13.02 14.56 11.96
N ASN A 342 12.72 15.19 10.81
CA ASN A 342 13.20 16.53 10.48
C ASN A 342 12.61 17.57 11.43
N LEU A 343 11.33 17.47 11.79
CA LEU A 343 10.70 18.35 12.79
C LEU A 343 11.38 18.26 14.16
N ILE A 344 11.67 17.04 14.62
CA ILE A 344 12.38 16.79 15.88
C ILE A 344 13.81 17.35 15.84
N SER A 345 14.58 17.00 14.80
CA SER A 345 15.99 17.42 14.69
C SER A 345 16.17 18.93 14.52
N SER A 346 15.18 19.61 13.94
CA SER A 346 15.17 21.07 13.80
C SER A 346 14.53 21.81 14.97
N ALA A 347 14.08 21.11 16.02
CA ALA A 347 13.38 21.67 17.18
C ALA A 347 12.14 22.53 16.79
N LYS A 348 11.45 22.13 15.73
CA LYS A 348 10.26 22.82 15.18
C LYS A 348 8.94 22.24 15.70
N CYS A 349 8.97 21.49 16.79
CA CYS A 349 7.79 20.85 17.37
C CYS A 349 7.10 21.72 18.44
N GLY A 350 7.58 22.94 18.68
CA GLY A 350 7.00 23.84 19.70
C GLY A 350 7.07 23.27 21.13
N GLY A 351 8.10 22.46 21.44
CA GLY A 351 8.23 21.76 22.72
C GLY A 351 7.50 20.41 22.80
N GLY A 352 6.91 19.95 21.69
CA GLY A 352 6.20 18.66 21.57
C GLY A 352 7.03 17.54 20.95
N GLU A 353 8.37 17.60 21.01
CA GLU A 353 9.27 16.63 20.36
C GLU A 353 9.00 15.19 20.83
N ASP A 354 8.74 15.01 22.12
CA ASP A 354 8.41 13.70 22.69
C ASP A 354 7.11 13.13 22.12
N ALA A 355 6.09 13.98 21.91
CA ALA A 355 4.82 13.58 21.34
C ALA A 355 4.96 13.17 19.87
N VAL A 356 5.72 13.95 19.08
CA VAL A 356 6.04 13.61 17.68
C VAL A 356 6.82 12.30 17.63
N SER A 357 7.81 12.10 18.50
CA SER A 357 8.59 10.86 18.54
C SER A 357 7.72 9.65 18.90
N GLN A 358 6.81 9.76 19.86
CA GLN A 358 5.89 8.69 20.22
C GLN A 358 4.94 8.34 19.07
N CYS A 359 4.43 9.37 18.40
CA CYS A 359 3.57 9.24 17.23
C CYS A 359 4.29 8.51 16.08
N LEU A 360 5.53 8.88 15.77
CA LEU A 360 6.35 8.20 14.76
C LEU A 360 6.60 6.72 15.09
N ASN A 361 6.91 6.42 16.35
CA ASN A 361 7.10 5.04 16.80
C ASN A 361 5.81 4.23 16.66
N ALA A 362 4.67 4.78 17.09
CA ALA A 362 3.37 4.12 16.96
C ALA A 362 3.00 3.86 15.49
N LEU A 363 3.22 4.84 14.61
CA LEU A 363 2.98 4.68 13.17
C LEU A 363 3.87 3.58 12.57
N ASN A 364 5.16 3.55 12.93
CA ASN A 364 6.09 2.52 12.48
C ASN A 364 5.68 1.13 12.98
N ASP A 365 5.31 1.01 14.26
CA ASP A 365 4.87 -0.26 14.85
C ASP A 365 3.60 -0.79 14.17
N GLN A 366 2.62 0.08 13.89
CA GLN A 366 1.40 -0.30 13.17
C GLN A 366 1.72 -0.76 11.74
N TRP A 367 2.61 -0.05 11.04
CA TRP A 367 3.04 -0.42 9.69
C TRP A 367 3.77 -1.76 9.67
N GLU A 368 4.75 -1.96 10.55
CA GLU A 368 5.49 -3.23 10.66
C GLU A 368 4.56 -4.40 10.99
N LEU A 369 3.60 -4.18 11.90
CA LEU A 369 2.60 -5.19 12.24
C LEU A 369 1.71 -5.55 11.04
N LEU A 370 1.28 -4.56 10.26
CA LEU A 370 0.49 -4.77 9.04
C LEU A 370 1.28 -5.56 8.00
N VAL A 371 2.53 -5.16 7.72
CA VAL A 371 3.41 -5.84 6.77
C VAL A 371 3.65 -7.27 7.22
N LYS A 372 3.99 -7.49 8.50
CA LYS A 372 4.20 -8.82 9.07
C LYS A 372 2.95 -9.70 8.89
N THR A 373 1.78 -9.21 9.28
CA THR A 373 0.50 -9.93 9.14
C THR A 373 0.23 -10.29 7.68
N SER A 374 0.46 -9.34 6.76
CA SER A 374 0.32 -9.57 5.32
C SER A 374 1.27 -10.67 4.79
N THR A 375 2.54 -10.63 5.19
CA THR A 375 3.54 -11.64 4.78
C THR A 375 3.23 -13.03 5.34
N GLU A 376 2.78 -13.13 6.59
CA GLU A 376 2.35 -14.40 7.19
C GLU A 376 1.14 -14.98 6.47
N LYS A 377 0.14 -14.15 6.15
CA LYS A 377 -1.03 -14.54 5.36
C LYS A 377 -0.63 -15.06 3.97
N SER A 378 0.30 -14.38 3.31
CA SER A 378 0.83 -14.76 2.00
C SER A 378 1.55 -16.11 2.03
N ALA A 379 2.43 -16.32 3.02
CA ALA A 379 3.12 -17.59 3.22
C ALA A 379 2.13 -18.74 3.43
N ARG A 380 1.11 -18.53 4.27
CA ARG A 380 0.07 -19.55 4.52
C ARG A 380 -0.80 -19.84 3.30
N LEU A 381 -1.14 -18.81 2.50
CA LEU A 381 -1.89 -19.01 1.26
C LEU A 381 -1.07 -19.78 0.22
N LYS A 382 0.23 -19.50 0.09
CA LYS A 382 1.14 -20.25 -0.78
C LYS A 382 1.23 -21.71 -0.35
N GLU A 383 1.38 -21.96 0.95
CA GLU A 383 1.45 -23.31 1.50
C GLU A 383 0.14 -24.09 1.28
N ALA A 384 -1.02 -23.48 1.57
CA ALA A 384 -2.32 -24.08 1.30
C ALA A 384 -2.53 -24.40 -0.20
N ASN A 385 -2.01 -23.56 -1.10
CA ASN A 385 -2.10 -23.79 -2.54
C ASN A 385 -1.23 -24.99 -2.96
N LYS A 386 0.01 -25.07 -2.46
CA LYS A 386 0.90 -26.22 -2.69
C LYS A 386 0.25 -27.53 -2.23
N GLN A 387 -0.34 -27.54 -1.03
CA GLN A 387 -1.04 -28.72 -0.51
C GLN A 387 -2.22 -29.12 -1.37
N LYS A 388 -3.02 -28.16 -1.84
CA LYS A 388 -4.15 -28.43 -2.75
C LYS A 388 -3.64 -29.08 -4.05
N THR A 389 -2.66 -28.48 -4.71
CA THR A 389 -2.11 -28.98 -5.98
C THR A 389 -1.52 -30.38 -5.82
N PHE A 390 -0.84 -30.65 -4.71
CA PHE A 390 -0.34 -31.98 -4.39
C PHE A 390 -1.48 -33.01 -4.26
N ILE A 391 -2.54 -32.70 -3.50
CA ILE A 391 -3.68 -33.60 -3.31
C ILE A 391 -4.40 -33.88 -4.64
N GLU A 392 -4.57 -32.88 -5.51
CA GLU A 392 -5.18 -33.04 -6.83
C GLU A 392 -4.31 -33.94 -7.72
N SER A 393 -3.02 -33.64 -7.84
CA SER A 393 -2.06 -34.43 -8.62
C SER A 393 -1.97 -35.88 -8.12
N MET A 394 -2.06 -36.07 -6.80
CA MET A 394 -2.06 -37.38 -6.17
C MET A 394 -3.30 -38.19 -6.56
N LYS A 395 -4.49 -37.59 -6.51
CA LYS A 395 -5.75 -38.28 -6.88
C LYS A 395 -5.76 -38.69 -8.35
N ASP A 396 -5.24 -37.83 -9.22
CA ASP A 396 -5.14 -38.11 -10.66
C ASP A 396 -4.22 -39.31 -10.92
N LEU A 397 -3.09 -39.41 -10.20
CA LEU A 397 -2.20 -40.58 -10.24
C LEU A 397 -2.83 -41.83 -9.65
N GLU A 398 -3.51 -41.74 -8.49
CA GLU A 398 -4.22 -42.86 -7.87
C GLU A 398 -5.27 -43.45 -8.81
N PHE A 399 -6.00 -42.58 -9.53
CA PHE A 399 -7.01 -42.96 -10.53
C PHE A 399 -6.36 -43.63 -11.75
N TRP A 400 -5.36 -42.99 -12.37
CA TRP A 400 -4.66 -43.54 -13.53
C TRP A 400 -4.02 -44.90 -13.22
N LEU A 401 -3.38 -45.05 -12.05
CA LEU A 401 -2.83 -46.34 -11.61
C LEU A 401 -3.91 -47.42 -11.55
N GLY A 402 -5.11 -47.11 -11.03
CA GLY A 402 -6.22 -48.06 -10.97
C GLY A 402 -6.72 -48.49 -12.37
N GLU A 403 -6.78 -47.58 -13.33
CA GLU A 403 -7.13 -47.90 -14.72
C GLU A 403 -6.08 -48.82 -15.36
N VAL A 404 -4.79 -48.50 -15.20
CA VAL A 404 -3.69 -49.29 -15.76
C VAL A 404 -3.61 -50.68 -15.13
N GLU A 405 -3.73 -50.78 -13.80
CA GLU A 405 -3.78 -52.07 -13.10
C GLU A 405 -4.93 -52.95 -13.62
N THR A 406 -6.10 -52.35 -13.88
CA THR A 406 -7.26 -53.04 -14.46
C THR A 406 -6.95 -53.53 -15.87
N LEU A 407 -6.34 -52.68 -16.72
CA LEU A 407 -5.94 -53.05 -18.07
C LEU A 407 -4.93 -54.19 -18.06
N LEU A 408 -3.91 -54.13 -17.19
CA LEU A 408 -2.84 -55.14 -17.09
C LEU A 408 -3.32 -56.49 -16.53
N SER A 409 -4.44 -56.51 -15.81
CA SER A 409 -5.02 -57.73 -15.23
C SER A 409 -5.78 -58.60 -16.25
N SER A 410 -5.97 -58.14 -17.50
CA SER A 410 -6.70 -58.93 -18.51
C SER A 410 -5.92 -60.20 -18.88
N LYS A 411 -6.63 -61.32 -18.94
CA LYS A 411 -6.06 -62.62 -19.32
C LYS A 411 -6.17 -62.79 -20.84
N ASP A 412 -5.02 -62.79 -21.52
CA ASP A 412 -4.94 -62.72 -22.99
C ASP A 412 -4.63 -64.07 -23.66
N THR A 413 -5.05 -65.20 -23.06
CA THR A 413 -4.52 -66.53 -23.43
C THR A 413 -5.26 -67.28 -24.54
N ASP A 414 -6.46 -66.82 -24.94
CA ASP A 414 -7.39 -67.66 -25.71
C ASP A 414 -7.83 -66.97 -27.02
N CYS A 415 -6.89 -66.51 -27.84
CA CYS A 415 -7.18 -65.83 -29.10
C CYS A 415 -6.30 -66.34 -30.27
N ASP A 416 -6.70 -66.05 -31.50
CA ASP A 416 -5.91 -66.38 -32.70
C ASP A 416 -4.64 -65.51 -32.82
N LEU A 417 -3.70 -65.94 -33.68
CA LEU A 417 -2.42 -65.24 -33.88
C LEU A 417 -2.60 -63.74 -34.22
N PRO A 418 -3.48 -63.33 -35.16
CA PRO A 418 -3.68 -61.91 -35.45
C PRO A 418 -4.21 -61.10 -34.27
N SER A 419 -5.08 -61.68 -33.44
CA SER A 419 -5.61 -61.02 -32.24
C SER A 419 -4.51 -60.79 -31.20
N ILE A 420 -3.63 -61.77 -30.99
CA ILE A 420 -2.52 -61.65 -30.04
C ILE A 420 -1.49 -60.61 -30.53
N GLU A 421 -1.18 -60.58 -31.83
CA GLU A 421 -0.32 -59.53 -32.40
C GLU A 421 -0.90 -58.13 -32.21
N ASN A 422 -2.22 -57.98 -32.35
CA ASN A 422 -2.91 -56.72 -32.08
C ASN A 422 -2.89 -56.35 -30.60
N LEU A 423 -3.03 -57.32 -29.69
CA LEU A 423 -2.88 -57.09 -28.24
C LEU A 423 -1.47 -56.63 -27.91
N LEU A 424 -0.44 -57.20 -28.54
CA LEU A 424 0.95 -56.75 -28.35
C LEU A 424 1.14 -55.29 -28.81
N LYS A 425 0.60 -54.90 -29.96
CA LYS A 425 0.65 -53.50 -30.43
C LYS A 425 -0.06 -52.55 -29.45
N LYS A 426 -1.24 -52.92 -28.95
CA LYS A 426 -1.94 -52.14 -27.92
C LYS A 426 -1.15 -52.04 -26.62
N HIS A 427 -0.50 -53.13 -26.22
CA HIS A 427 0.33 -53.18 -25.02
C HIS A 427 1.58 -52.29 -25.15
N GLN A 428 2.20 -52.21 -26.32
CA GLN A 428 3.32 -51.28 -26.56
C GLN A 428 2.93 -49.81 -26.36
N LEU A 429 1.71 -49.42 -26.74
CA LEU A 429 1.18 -48.08 -26.48
C LEU A 429 0.97 -47.84 -24.98
N LEU A 430 0.49 -48.85 -24.25
CA LEU A 430 0.35 -48.79 -22.80
C LEU A 430 1.71 -48.67 -22.10
N GLU A 431 2.73 -49.42 -22.52
CA GLU A 431 4.10 -49.29 -21.99
C GLU A 431 4.67 -47.89 -22.22
N ALA A 432 4.43 -47.30 -23.40
CA ALA A 432 4.83 -45.92 -23.68
C ALA A 432 4.14 -44.92 -22.75
N ASP A 433 2.83 -45.08 -22.50
CA ASP A 433 2.07 -44.25 -21.56
C ASP A 433 2.57 -44.38 -20.12
N ILE A 434 2.83 -45.62 -19.65
CA ILE A 434 3.40 -45.89 -18.31
C ILE A 434 4.76 -45.19 -18.15
N ASN A 435 5.60 -45.21 -19.19
CA ASN A 435 6.91 -44.55 -19.15
C ASN A 435 6.77 -43.02 -19.14
N ALA A 436 5.84 -42.45 -19.92
CA ALA A 436 5.57 -41.01 -19.91
C ALA A 436 5.06 -40.51 -18.54
N HIS A 437 4.39 -41.36 -17.76
CA HIS A 437 3.95 -41.04 -16.40
C HIS A 437 5.06 -41.02 -15.35
N ALA A 438 6.29 -41.44 -15.68
CA ALA A 438 7.43 -41.41 -14.75
C ALA A 438 7.70 -39.98 -14.24
N ASP A 439 7.64 -38.98 -15.12
CA ASP A 439 7.88 -37.58 -14.78
C ASP A 439 6.78 -37.03 -13.86
N ARG A 440 5.54 -37.49 -14.02
CA ARG A 440 4.41 -37.09 -13.15
C ARG A 440 4.56 -37.67 -11.75
N VAL A 441 4.96 -38.93 -11.63
CA VAL A 441 5.26 -39.56 -10.33
C VAL A 441 6.43 -38.83 -9.66
N ALA A 442 7.50 -38.52 -10.39
CA ALA A 442 8.64 -37.77 -9.87
C ALA A 442 8.23 -36.36 -9.40
N ASN A 443 7.39 -35.65 -10.15
CA ASN A 443 6.86 -34.34 -9.76
C ASN A 443 6.04 -34.42 -8.47
N VAL A 444 5.13 -35.38 -8.35
CA VAL A 444 4.31 -35.54 -7.13
C VAL A 444 5.17 -35.93 -5.93
N ASN A 445 6.23 -36.72 -6.11
CA ASN A 445 7.20 -37.01 -5.06
C ASN A 445 7.97 -35.74 -4.64
N GLY A 446 8.45 -34.93 -5.59
CA GLY A 446 9.11 -33.66 -5.28
C GLY A 446 8.17 -32.67 -4.56
N GLN A 447 6.88 -32.64 -4.91
CA GLN A 447 5.87 -31.86 -4.19
C GLN A 447 5.68 -32.38 -2.76
N ALA A 448 5.66 -33.70 -2.56
CA ALA A 448 5.56 -34.31 -1.24
C ALA A 448 6.77 -33.95 -0.36
N GLU A 449 7.99 -34.07 -0.90
CA GLU A 449 9.24 -33.72 -0.21
C GLU A 449 9.23 -32.26 0.27
N ALA A 450 8.87 -31.33 -0.62
CA ALA A 450 8.77 -29.91 -0.27
C ALA A 450 7.74 -29.63 0.84
N LEU A 451 6.62 -30.38 0.87
CA LEU A 451 5.60 -30.25 1.93
C LEU A 451 6.07 -30.88 3.26
N MET A 452 6.83 -31.98 3.20
CA MET A 452 7.39 -32.64 4.38
C MET A 452 8.49 -31.82 5.06
N GLU A 453 9.24 -31.01 4.29
CA GLU A 453 10.19 -30.04 4.86
C GLU A 453 9.49 -28.86 5.54
N ALA A 454 8.34 -28.43 5.00
CA ALA A 454 7.60 -27.27 5.49
C ALA A 454 6.72 -27.56 6.74
N ASP A 455 6.14 -28.77 6.86
CA ASP A 455 5.21 -29.11 7.95
C ASP A 455 5.48 -30.52 8.53
N GLN A 456 5.91 -30.57 9.80
CA GLN A 456 6.22 -31.82 10.51
C GLN A 456 4.99 -32.63 10.92
N LEU A 457 3.79 -32.05 10.95
CA LEU A 457 2.62 -32.71 11.56
C LEU A 457 1.89 -33.71 10.67
N TYR A 458 2.13 -33.66 9.35
CA TYR A 458 1.48 -34.53 8.37
C TYR A 458 2.47 -35.36 7.58
N LYS A 459 3.76 -35.29 7.96
CA LYS A 459 4.86 -35.98 7.30
C LYS A 459 4.56 -37.46 7.12
N ASP A 460 4.18 -38.16 8.19
CA ASP A 460 3.92 -39.60 8.16
C ASP A 460 2.78 -40.00 7.21
N SER A 461 1.73 -39.16 7.14
CA SER A 461 0.56 -39.40 6.26
C SER A 461 0.89 -39.17 4.80
N ILE A 462 1.61 -38.08 4.51
CA ILE A 462 2.08 -37.75 3.15
C ILE A 462 3.08 -38.81 2.67
N GLU A 463 4.02 -39.20 3.54
CA GLU A 463 5.04 -40.20 3.29
C GLU A 463 4.42 -41.57 3.00
N THR A 464 3.48 -42.04 3.84
CA THR A 464 2.79 -43.32 3.62
C THR A 464 2.07 -43.34 2.27
N ARG A 465 1.40 -42.23 1.92
CA ARG A 465 0.65 -42.10 0.68
C ARG A 465 1.57 -42.05 -0.55
N MET A 466 2.70 -41.35 -0.44
CA MET A 466 3.75 -41.28 -1.47
C MET A 466 4.42 -42.64 -1.70
N GLN A 467 4.76 -43.36 -0.62
CA GLN A 467 5.30 -44.71 -0.68
C GLN A 467 4.31 -45.65 -1.39
N GLY A 468 3.03 -45.59 -1.04
CA GLY A 468 1.99 -46.38 -1.71
C GLY A 468 1.88 -46.14 -3.22
N ILE A 469 1.97 -44.88 -3.69
CA ILE A 469 1.98 -44.58 -5.13
C ILE A 469 3.26 -45.13 -5.79
N THR A 470 4.40 -44.94 -5.14
CA THR A 470 5.70 -45.37 -5.69
C THR A 470 5.76 -46.89 -5.83
N GLU A 471 5.28 -47.63 -4.83
CA GLU A 471 5.17 -49.09 -4.86
C GLU A 471 4.18 -49.58 -5.94
N ARG A 472 2.99 -48.97 -6.02
CA ARG A 472 2.00 -49.31 -7.06
C ARG A 472 2.54 -49.06 -8.47
N TYR A 473 3.23 -47.95 -8.69
CA TYR A 473 3.84 -47.64 -9.98
C TYR A 473 4.95 -48.64 -10.36
N ALA A 474 5.78 -49.05 -9.40
CA ALA A 474 6.78 -50.09 -9.61
C ALA A 474 6.11 -51.43 -9.98
N ASN A 475 5.06 -51.82 -9.27
CA ASN A 475 4.29 -53.02 -9.57
C ASN A 475 3.64 -52.98 -10.97
N VAL A 476 3.08 -51.83 -11.38
CA VAL A 476 2.53 -51.63 -12.73
C VAL A 476 3.59 -51.84 -13.80
N LYS A 477 4.82 -51.34 -13.60
CA LYS A 477 5.95 -51.59 -14.53
C LYS A 477 6.29 -53.07 -14.63
N ASP A 478 6.32 -53.78 -13.51
CA ASP A 478 6.60 -55.21 -13.48
C ASP A 478 5.49 -56.03 -14.15
N MET A 479 4.22 -55.73 -13.86
CA MET A 479 3.06 -56.35 -14.52
C MET A 479 3.08 -56.13 -16.04
N ALA A 480 3.42 -54.91 -16.49
CA ALA A 480 3.53 -54.62 -17.91
C ALA A 480 4.63 -55.47 -18.57
N LYS A 481 5.82 -55.53 -17.97
CA LYS A 481 6.92 -56.36 -18.45
C LYS A 481 6.52 -57.85 -18.52
N GLN A 482 5.88 -58.38 -17.49
CA GLN A 482 5.41 -59.76 -17.46
C GLN A 482 4.38 -60.04 -18.55
N ARG A 483 3.41 -59.14 -18.76
CA ARG A 483 2.41 -59.26 -19.83
C ARG A 483 3.05 -59.28 -21.21
N ARG A 484 4.01 -58.39 -21.48
CA ARG A 484 4.77 -58.40 -22.75
C ARG A 484 5.48 -59.73 -22.99
N GLU A 485 6.14 -60.26 -21.97
CA GLU A 485 6.81 -61.57 -22.05
C GLU A 485 5.81 -62.69 -22.35
N ASN A 486 4.64 -62.67 -21.72
CA ASN A 486 3.59 -63.64 -21.95
C ASN A 486 2.98 -63.54 -23.35
N LEU A 487 2.72 -62.33 -23.85
CA LEU A 487 2.23 -62.10 -25.22
C LEU A 487 3.25 -62.58 -26.26
N ASN A 488 4.54 -62.29 -26.08
CA ASN A 488 5.60 -62.77 -26.98
C ASN A 488 5.70 -64.30 -27.00
N LYS A 489 5.58 -64.94 -25.82
CA LYS A 489 5.53 -66.41 -25.72
C LYS A 489 4.30 -66.96 -26.45
N ALA A 490 3.13 -66.35 -26.26
CA ALA A 490 1.90 -66.75 -26.93
C ALA A 490 2.03 -66.61 -28.46
N ILE A 491 2.56 -65.50 -28.96
CA ILE A 491 2.85 -65.31 -30.40
C ILE A 491 3.76 -66.43 -30.91
N THR A 492 4.83 -66.76 -30.19
CA THR A 492 5.76 -67.83 -30.59
C THR A 492 5.04 -69.17 -30.71
N VAL A 493 4.19 -69.51 -29.73
CA VAL A 493 3.41 -70.76 -29.73
C VAL A 493 2.38 -70.78 -30.86
N HIS A 494 1.61 -69.70 -31.04
CA HIS A 494 0.59 -69.63 -32.09
C HIS A 494 1.21 -69.60 -33.49
N GLN A 495 2.35 -68.94 -33.68
CA GLN A 495 3.10 -68.99 -34.93
C GLN A 495 3.52 -70.43 -35.24
N LEU A 496 4.09 -71.14 -34.25
CA LEU A 496 4.47 -72.54 -34.43
C LEU A 496 3.27 -73.44 -34.75
N LEU A 497 2.12 -73.22 -34.10
CA LEU A 497 0.90 -73.99 -34.40
C LEU A 497 0.40 -73.72 -35.83
N THR A 498 0.35 -72.46 -36.25
CA THR A 498 0.01 -72.10 -37.64
C THR A 498 0.99 -72.73 -38.64
N ASP A 499 2.29 -72.66 -38.36
CA ASP A 499 3.33 -73.27 -39.19
C ASP A 499 3.15 -74.80 -39.26
N ILE A 500 2.79 -75.45 -38.15
CA ILE A 500 2.47 -76.90 -38.12
C ILE A 500 1.24 -77.21 -38.95
N ASP A 501 0.16 -76.44 -38.82
CA ASP A 501 -1.09 -76.64 -39.56
C ASP A 501 -0.89 -76.47 -41.08
N ASP A 502 -0.09 -75.48 -41.48
CA ASP A 502 0.32 -75.25 -42.86
C ASP A 502 1.14 -76.45 -43.40
N GLU A 503 2.07 -76.96 -42.60
CA GLU A 503 2.90 -78.11 -42.97
C GLU A 503 2.11 -79.42 -43.03
N GLU A 504 1.20 -79.64 -42.09
CA GLU A 504 0.28 -80.77 -42.15
C GLU A 504 -0.60 -80.71 -43.40
N SER A 505 -1.11 -79.53 -43.74
CA SER A 505 -1.93 -79.30 -44.93
C SER A 505 -1.12 -79.56 -46.20
N TRP A 506 0.13 -79.08 -46.25
CA TRP A 506 1.04 -79.36 -47.36
C TRP A 506 1.36 -80.86 -47.48
N ILE A 507 1.67 -81.55 -46.38
CA ILE A 507 1.92 -83.00 -46.39
C ILE A 507 0.69 -83.78 -46.86
N LYS A 508 -0.51 -83.45 -46.35
CA LYS A 508 -1.77 -84.09 -46.77
C LYS A 508 -1.98 -83.94 -48.27
N LEU A 509 -1.77 -82.73 -48.82
CA LEU A 509 -1.86 -82.44 -50.25
C LEU A 509 -0.83 -83.23 -51.07
N LYS A 510 0.45 -83.24 -50.65
CA LYS A 510 1.52 -83.93 -51.38
C LYS A 510 1.38 -85.46 -51.31
N LYS A 511 0.93 -86.00 -50.18
CA LYS A 511 0.63 -87.43 -50.04
C LYS A 511 -0.43 -87.87 -51.04
N LEU A 512 -1.48 -87.06 -51.24
CA LEU A 512 -2.50 -87.34 -52.24
C LEU A 512 -1.92 -87.42 -53.66
N LEU A 513 -0.97 -86.54 -54.01
CA LEU A 513 -0.32 -86.52 -55.32
C LEU A 513 0.58 -87.74 -55.55
N VAL A 514 1.35 -88.15 -54.53
CA VAL A 514 2.29 -89.28 -54.65
C VAL A 514 1.56 -90.63 -54.60
N SER A 515 0.45 -90.73 -53.86
CA SER A 515 -0.39 -91.93 -53.82
C SER A 515 -1.29 -92.10 -55.05
N SER A 516 -1.12 -91.30 -56.10
CA SER A 516 -1.88 -91.44 -57.33
C SER A 516 -1.44 -92.68 -58.10
N ASP A 517 -2.37 -93.59 -58.38
CA ASP A 517 -2.15 -94.77 -59.24
C ASP A 517 -2.22 -94.45 -60.75
N ASP A 518 -2.08 -93.17 -61.13
CA ASP A 518 -2.00 -92.75 -62.53
C ASP A 518 -0.58 -92.96 -63.06
N TYR A 519 -0.38 -94.09 -63.75
CA TYR A 519 0.89 -94.44 -64.37
C TYR A 519 1.07 -93.84 -65.78
N GLY A 520 0.05 -93.14 -66.32
CA GLY A 520 0.03 -92.68 -67.71
C GLY A 520 -0.28 -93.81 -68.70
N HIS A 521 -1.04 -93.50 -69.75
CA HIS A 521 -1.48 -94.48 -70.76
C HIS A 521 -0.65 -94.46 -72.05
N ASP A 522 0.24 -93.48 -72.19
CA ASP A 522 1.09 -93.28 -73.35
C ASP A 522 2.46 -92.70 -72.96
N LEU A 523 3.44 -92.76 -73.87
CA LEU A 523 4.81 -92.29 -73.61
C LEU A 523 4.85 -90.81 -73.19
N THR A 524 4.00 -89.98 -73.80
CA THR A 524 3.90 -88.54 -73.49
C THR A 524 3.34 -88.31 -72.08
N GLY A 525 2.28 -89.04 -71.70
CA GLY A 525 1.71 -89.01 -70.36
C GLY A 525 2.70 -89.47 -69.29
N VAL A 526 3.42 -90.56 -69.55
CA VAL A 526 4.49 -91.07 -68.68
C VAL A 526 5.63 -90.05 -68.53
N GLN A 527 6.09 -89.44 -69.64
CA GLN A 527 7.12 -88.39 -69.60
C GLN A 527 6.67 -87.14 -68.83
N ASN A 528 5.39 -86.74 -68.98
CA ASN A 528 4.80 -85.64 -68.23
C ASN A 528 4.66 -85.96 -66.73
N LEU A 529 4.25 -87.17 -66.37
CA LEU A 529 4.19 -87.66 -64.99
C LEU A 529 5.57 -87.72 -64.37
N ASN A 530 6.57 -88.24 -65.09
CA ASN A 530 7.96 -88.24 -64.66
C ASN A 530 8.51 -86.80 -64.47
N GLY A 531 8.15 -85.87 -65.35
CA GLY A 531 8.46 -84.45 -65.21
C GLY A 531 7.78 -83.81 -63.99
N LYS A 532 6.52 -84.18 -63.69
CA LYS A 532 5.82 -83.76 -62.46
C LYS A 532 6.48 -84.34 -61.20
N HIS A 533 6.85 -85.62 -61.22
CA HIS A 533 7.54 -86.28 -60.11
C HIS A 533 8.90 -85.63 -59.84
N ARG A 534 9.70 -85.40 -60.89
CA ARG A 534 10.98 -84.68 -60.77
C ARG A 534 10.82 -83.26 -60.21
N ARG A 535 9.74 -82.55 -60.55
CA ARG A 535 9.43 -81.24 -59.94
C ARG A 535 9.06 -81.37 -58.47
N LEU A 536 8.29 -82.39 -58.10
CA LEU A 536 7.98 -82.68 -56.71
C LEU A 536 9.26 -83.03 -55.93
N ASP A 537 10.18 -83.82 -56.49
CA ASP A 537 11.47 -84.14 -55.85
C ASP A 537 12.31 -82.89 -55.56
N ILE A 538 12.35 -81.95 -56.51
CA ILE A 538 13.01 -80.66 -56.33
C ILE A 538 12.32 -79.84 -55.23
N GLU A 539 10.99 -79.82 -55.21
CA GLU A 539 10.22 -79.12 -54.18
C GLU A 539 10.43 -79.73 -52.78
N LEU A 540 10.40 -81.07 -52.67
CA LEU A 540 10.70 -81.83 -51.44
C LEU A 540 12.12 -81.52 -50.95
N ALA A 541 13.11 -81.51 -51.85
CA ALA A 541 14.48 -81.16 -51.52
C ALA A 541 14.60 -79.71 -51.02
N SER A 542 13.87 -78.77 -51.64
CA SER A 542 13.83 -77.37 -51.18
C SER A 542 13.21 -77.22 -49.79
N GLN A 543 12.12 -77.97 -49.51
CA GLN A 543 11.43 -77.94 -48.23
C GLN A 543 12.25 -78.56 -47.09
N LEU A 544 13.01 -79.61 -47.39
CA LEU A 544 13.97 -80.19 -46.45
C LEU A 544 15.11 -79.21 -46.11
N ALA A 545 15.56 -78.43 -47.11
CA ALA A 545 16.59 -77.42 -46.93
C ALA A 545 16.10 -76.23 -46.07
N THR A 546 14.87 -75.75 -46.27
CA THR A 546 14.27 -74.70 -45.42
C THR A 546 14.07 -75.19 -43.98
N LYS A 547 13.63 -76.43 -43.75
CA LYS A 547 13.35 -76.96 -42.41
C LYS A 547 14.57 -77.27 -41.54
N HIS A 548 15.72 -77.60 -42.13
CA HIS A 548 16.98 -77.71 -41.36
C HIS A 548 17.36 -76.39 -40.67
N LYS A 549 16.85 -75.26 -41.16
CA LYS A 549 17.05 -73.93 -40.59
C LYS A 549 16.23 -73.70 -39.31
N TYR A 550 15.00 -74.22 -39.23
CA TYR A 550 14.11 -74.07 -38.06
C TYR A 550 14.50 -74.99 -36.89
N LYS A 551 15.00 -76.19 -37.17
CA LYS A 551 15.41 -77.18 -36.13
C LYS A 551 16.60 -76.70 -35.26
N ILE A 552 17.39 -75.74 -35.74
CA ILE A 552 18.55 -75.19 -35.03
C ILE A 552 18.17 -73.98 -34.15
N LEU A 553 17.09 -73.27 -34.48
CA LEU A 553 16.64 -72.09 -33.72
C LEU A 553 15.71 -72.43 -32.54
N ASP A 554 14.90 -73.49 -32.63
CA ASP A 554 13.74 -73.65 -31.73
C ASP A 554 13.94 -74.63 -30.55
N LEU A 555 14.89 -75.57 -30.64
CA LEU A 555 15.16 -76.54 -29.55
C LEU A 555 15.71 -75.89 -28.26
N LYS A 556 16.18 -74.63 -28.32
CA LYS A 556 16.60 -73.87 -27.13
C LYS A 556 15.44 -73.17 -26.42
N GLN A 557 14.30 -72.92 -27.08
CA GLN A 557 13.16 -72.20 -26.49
C GLN A 557 12.07 -73.15 -25.95
N LEU A 558 11.86 -74.30 -26.58
CA LEU A 558 10.84 -75.28 -26.19
C LEU A 558 11.13 -76.08 -24.91
N SER A 559 12.39 -76.15 -24.44
CA SER A 559 12.74 -76.92 -23.23
C SER A 559 12.13 -76.37 -21.94
N PHE A 560 11.62 -75.13 -21.94
CA PHE A 560 11.03 -74.50 -20.76
C PHE A 560 9.54 -74.84 -20.56
N TYR A 561 8.80 -75.16 -21.64
CA TYR A 561 7.35 -75.42 -21.55
C TYR A 561 7.00 -76.77 -20.90
N LYS A 562 7.96 -77.69 -20.78
CA LYS A 562 7.77 -78.97 -20.07
C LYS A 562 7.77 -78.88 -18.54
N ARG A 563 7.92 -77.68 -17.94
CA ARG A 563 7.90 -77.48 -16.47
C ARG A 563 6.68 -76.75 -15.91
N VAL A 564 5.72 -76.35 -16.75
CA VAL A 564 4.43 -75.81 -16.28
C VAL A 564 3.31 -76.63 -16.90
N LYS A 565 3.03 -77.77 -16.28
CA LYS A 565 1.74 -78.46 -16.34
C LYS A 565 1.43 -78.99 -14.95
#